data_AF-A0A1V5L484-F1
#
_entry.id   AF-A0A1V5L484-F1
#
_cell.length_a   1.000
_cell.length_b   1.000
_cell.length_c   1.000
_cell.angle_alpha   90.00
_cell.angle_beta   90.00
_cell.angle_gamma   90.00
#
_symmetry.space_group_name_H-M   'P 1'
#
loop_
_entity.id
_entity.type
_entity.pdbx_description
1 polymer ?
#
loop_
_entity_poly.entity_id
_entity_poly.type
_entity_poly.pdbx_seq_one_letter_code
_entity_poly.pdbx_strand_id
1 'polypeptide(L)' 'MDNNYKPGDKVEICLPDGSLLKGKIVEVIAGINSNCYLVQYNNAFALVSQGDIVQEI' A
#
# COMPACT_ATOMS: atom_id res chain seq x y z
N MET A 1 -10.86 8.05 -9.00
CA MET A 1 -10.13 6.89 -9.54
C MET A 1 -10.22 5.81 -8.49
N ASP A 2 -11.08 4.81 -8.70
CA ASP A 2 -11.15 3.62 -7.86
C ASP A 2 -9.90 2.78 -8.13
N ASN A 3 -8.82 3.05 -7.40
CA ASN A 3 -7.62 2.24 -7.52
C ASN A 3 -7.88 0.88 -6.86
N ASN A 4 -8.27 -0.09 -7.68
CA ASN A 4 -8.46 -1.49 -7.28
C ASN A 4 -7.10 -2.19 -7.18
N TYR A 5 -6.30 -1.79 -6.19
CA TYR A 5 -5.09 -2.52 -5.85
C TYR A 5 -5.41 -3.93 -5.38
N LYS A 6 -4.59 -4.91 -5.78
CA LYS A 6 -4.74 -6.33 -5.46
C LYS A 6 -3.43 -6.92 -4.92
N PRO A 7 -3.49 -8.05 -4.20
CA PRO A 7 -2.29 -8.79 -3.82
C PRO A 7 -1.48 -9.15 -5.07
N GLY A 8 -0.19 -8.81 -5.08
CA GLY A 8 0.63 -8.92 -6.28
C GLY A 8 1.21 -7.60 -6.75
N ASP A 9 0.45 -6.51 -6.59
CA ASP A 9 0.78 -5.21 -7.15
C ASP A 9 2.02 -4.62 -6.48
N LYS A 10 2.89 -4.02 -7.30
CA LYS A 10 4.03 -3.25 -6.82
C LYS A 10 3.59 -1.81 -6.68
N VAL A 11 3.90 -1.22 -5.53
CA VAL A 11 3.46 0.12 -5.18
C VAL A 11 4.59 0.92 -4.58
N GLU A 12 4.52 2.23 -4.75
CA GLU A 12 5.29 3.21 -3.98
C GLU A 12 4.40 3.78 -2.88
N ILE A 13 4.84 3.71 -1.63
CA ILE A 13 4.14 4.26 -0.47
C ILE A 13 4.93 5.42 0.11
N CYS A 14 4.22 6.42 0.61
CA CYS A 14 4.79 7.52 1.39
C CYS A 14 4.58 7.24 2.88
N LEU A 15 5.68 7.20 3.64
CA LEU A 15 5.64 7.03 5.09
C LEU A 15 5.38 8.39 5.79
N PRO A 16 4.97 8.37 7.08
CA PRO A 16 4.74 9.61 7.85
C PRO A 16 5.98 10.52 7.99
N ASP A 17 7.19 9.97 7.85
CA ASP A 17 8.45 10.72 7.85
C ASP A 17 8.77 11.36 6.48
N GLY A 18 7.91 11.16 5.48
CA GLY A 18 8.09 11.63 4.10
C GLY A 18 8.93 10.71 3.22
N SER A 19 9.41 9.57 3.75
CA SER A 19 10.19 8.61 2.98
C SER A 19 9.31 7.85 1.99
N LEU A 20 9.81 7.66 0.77
CA LEU A 20 9.17 6.81 -0.24
C LEU A 20 9.74 5.39 -0.19
N LEU A 21 8.85 4.40 -0.08
CA LEU A 21 9.23 2.99 -0.09
C LEU A 21 8.54 2.25 -1.22
N LYS A 22 9.28 1.36 -1.87
CA LYS A 22 8.75 0.45 -2.87
C LYS A 22 8.46 -0.88 -2.22
N GLY A 23 7.25 -1.37 -2.42
CA GLY A 23 6.80 -2.62 -1.83
C GLY A 23 5.83 -3.35 -2.73
N LYS A 24 5.37 -4.48 -2.22
CA LYS A 24 4.37 -5.31 -2.89
C LYS A 24 3.17 -5.48 -1.96
N ILE A 25 1.97 -5.26 -2.47
CA ILE A 25 0.75 -5.57 -1.74
C ILE A 25 0.65 -7.09 -1.58
N VAL A 26 0.52 -7.55 -0.36
CA VAL A 26 0.35 -8.96 -0.02
C VAL A 26 -1.09 -9.28 0.40
N GLU A 27 -1.83 -8.27 0.89
CA GLU A 27 -3.22 -8.42 1.31
C GLU A 27 -3.98 -7.11 1.17
N VAL A 28 -5.27 -7.21 0.83
CA VAL A 28 -6.22 -6.10 0.80
C VAL A 28 -7.22 -6.31 1.92
N ILE A 29 -7.28 -5.36 2.85
CA ILE A 29 -8.16 -5.38 4.01
C ILE A 29 -9.28 -4.40 3.71
N ALA A 30 -10.44 -4.95 3.34
CA ALA A 30 -11.62 -4.15 3.03
C ALA A 30 -12.15 -3.47 4.30
N GLY A 31 -12.22 -2.14 4.27
CA GLY A 31 -12.82 -1.34 5.33
C GLY A 31 -14.15 -0.76 4.89
N ILE A 32 -14.99 -0.38 5.86
CA ILE A 32 -16.32 0.18 5.60
C ILE A 32 -16.23 1.54 4.85
N ASN A 33 -15.17 2.31 5.13
CA ASN A 33 -14.98 3.65 4.55
C ASN A 33 -13.75 3.75 3.63
N SER A 34 -12.75 2.90 3.83
CA SER A 34 -11.50 2.89 3.05
C SER A 34 -10.81 1.55 3.21
N ASN A 35 -10.18 1.07 2.14
CA ASN A 35 -9.37 -0.14 2.19
C ASN A 35 -8.00 0.17 2.81
N CYS A 36 -7.51 -0.78 3.60
CA CYS A 36 -6.13 -0.84 4.04
C CYS A 36 -5.38 -1.92 3.25
N TYR A 37 -4.07 -1.77 3.11
CA TYR A 37 -3.23 -2.67 2.34
C TYR A 37 -2.06 -3.10 3.20
N LEU A 38 -1.80 -4.40 3.25
CA LEU A 38 -0.58 -4.92 3.82
C LEU A 38 0.48 -4.93 2.71
N VAL A 39 1.55 -4.15 2.90
CA VAL A 39 2.63 -4.00 1.93
C VAL A 39 3.90 -4.60 2.50
N GLN A 40 4.51 -5.52 1.76
CA GLN A 40 5.84 -6.06 2.07
C GLN A 40 6.93 -5.19 1.44
N TYR A 41 7.95 -4.82 2.22
CA TYR A 41 9.11 -4.05 1.76
C TYR A 41 10.37 -4.51 2.51
N ASN A 42 11.49 -4.75 1.80
CA ASN A 42 12.82 -5.06 2.38
C ASN A 42 12.92 -6.13 3.50
N ASN A 43 11.89 -6.98 3.71
CA ASN A 43 11.69 -7.95 4.82
C ASN A 43 10.81 -7.50 6.00
N ALA A 44 10.19 -6.34 5.93
CA ALA A 44 9.17 -5.86 6.85
C ALA A 44 7.80 -5.75 6.15
N PHE A 45 6.78 -5.50 6.97
CA PHE A 45 5.42 -5.26 6.50
C PHE A 45 4.92 -3.92 7.05
N ALA A 46 4.17 -3.19 6.25
CA ALA A 46 3.49 -1.97 6.65
C ALA A 46 2.00 -2.12 6.32
N LEU A 47 1.16 -1.74 7.28
CA LEU A 47 -0.25 -1.53 7.03
C LEU A 47 -0.42 -0.08 6.60
N VAL A 48 -0.90 0.13 5.38
CA VAL A 48 -1.06 1.46 4.80
C VAL A 48 -2.50 1.67 4.34
N SER A 49 -2.95 2.92 4.35
CA SER A 49 -4.23 3.32 3.78
C SER A 49 -4.07 3.58 2.28
N GLN A 50 -5.18 3.57 1.54
CA GLN A 50 -5.14 3.91 0.11
C GLN A 50 -4.46 5.25 -0.19
N GLY A 51 -4.63 6.25 0.69
CA GLY A 51 -4.03 7.58 0.54
C GLY A 51 -2.50 7.61 0.71
N ASP A 52 -1.91 6.59 1.31
CA ASP A 52 -0.46 6.49 1.48
C ASP A 52 0.22 5.92 0.21
N ILE A 53 -0.55 5.30 -0.69
CA ILE A 53 -0.05 4.77 -1.95
C ILE A 53 0.03 5.90 -2.96
N VAL A 54 1.25 6.24 -3.35
CA VAL A 54 1.55 7.33 -4.28
C VAL A 54 1.24 6.91 -5.71
N GLN A 55 1.64 5.69 -6.10
CA GLN A 55 1.40 5.14 -7.43
C GLN A 55 1.63 3.62 -7.50
N GLU A 56 1.01 2.98 -8.49
CA GLU A 56 1.34 1.62 -8.94
C GLU A 56 2.57 1.68 -9.87
N ILE A 57 3.48 0.69 -9.78
CA ILE A 57 4.75 0.65 -10.53
C ILE A 57 4.87 -0.64 -11.37
#